data_AF-A0A2K4ZHP8-F1
#
_entry.id   AF-A0A2K4ZHP8-F1
#
_cell.length_a   1.000
_cell.length_b   1.000
_cell.length_c   1.000
_cell.angle_alpha   90.00
_cell.angle_beta   90.00
_cell.angle_gamma   90.00
#
_symmetry.space_group_name_H-M   'P 1'
#
loop_
_entity.id
_entity.type
_entity.pdbx_description
1 polymer ?
#
loop_
_entity_poly.entity_id
_entity_poly.type
_entity_poly.pdbx_seq_one_letter_code
_entity_poly.pdbx_strand_id
1 'polypeptide(L)'
;MMKMTGRAFAKKLFGANYERLPRTLFMEGIVFWGLYIAGFQVQIASFVRILMISAFTAGVMWQALSSKDNEVELRAMLMLPHRRREFVFSYVGVLGAYTVLTKTGLLFAVLLAVSAWKPVELAGMILCMIHGVLMAAAVYSVRKYWYVGGLWAAGIVAAILFMTIYDTGILPLNSGVVDSQSVDSIAFGNELLVGLLLLVNSLFAILILWRVDGYAFYQWESRKSHVVRQRKRAALWRYFFRYLSCHKNYLLNTAVMWCVALALPCFLREMAGLSVIPVGFAILSLNTPICILLSCDPDLEQTVRFLPGQSRRFCIPYCLFIFLCNMAADAIFLCSWQIQIGGVTVLMIAGAVFFALQSAVLSVLLEWLYPIRGWKIESDLWHHPRKYVVPVVMLLLAGAVSACPVLLPVLLGLLAAEAVGFLFLCWR
;
A
#
# COMPACT_ATOMS: atom_id res chain seq x y z
N MET A 1 -5.22 -32.62 18.18
CA MET A 1 -4.10 -32.17 17.32
C MET A 1 -4.12 -30.66 17.01
N MET A 2 -5.30 -30.03 16.78
CA MET A 2 -5.45 -28.56 16.63
C MET A 2 -4.62 -27.72 17.62
N LYS A 3 -4.62 -28.10 18.90
CA LYS A 3 -3.88 -27.40 19.96
C LYS A 3 -2.36 -27.44 19.78
N MET A 4 -1.82 -28.46 19.12
CA MET A 4 -0.36 -28.66 19.02
C MET A 4 0.22 -27.83 17.86
N THR A 5 -0.41 -27.87 16.68
CA THR A 5 0.03 -27.11 15.50
C THR A 5 -0.14 -25.61 15.68
N GLY A 6 -1.32 -25.18 16.18
CA GLY A 6 -1.58 -23.76 16.42
C GLY A 6 -0.67 -23.17 17.50
N ARG A 7 -0.36 -23.95 18.54
CA ARG A 7 0.56 -23.53 19.59
C ARG A 7 2.00 -23.42 19.09
N ALA A 8 2.43 -24.27 18.16
CA ALA A 8 3.74 -24.17 17.54
C ALA A 8 3.89 -22.85 16.76
N PHE A 9 2.94 -22.56 15.86
CA PHE A 9 2.92 -21.29 15.12
C PHE A 9 2.83 -20.08 16.05
N ALA A 10 2.00 -20.16 17.09
CA ALA A 10 1.79 -19.05 18.00
C ALA A 10 3.07 -18.75 18.79
N LYS A 11 3.78 -19.78 19.26
CA LYS A 11 5.06 -19.62 19.95
C LYS A 11 6.14 -19.05 19.03
N LYS A 12 6.17 -19.39 17.75
CA LYS A 12 7.13 -18.75 16.83
C LYS A 12 6.82 -17.27 16.64
N LEU A 13 5.55 -16.94 16.37
CA LEU A 13 5.15 -15.58 16.02
C LEU A 13 5.21 -14.64 17.24
N PHE A 14 4.68 -15.07 18.39
CA PHE A 14 4.60 -14.28 19.61
C PHE A 14 5.78 -14.48 20.58
N GLY A 15 6.69 -15.42 20.30
CA GLY A 15 7.79 -15.80 21.18
C GLY A 15 7.44 -17.01 22.07
N ALA A 16 8.47 -17.71 22.57
CA ALA A 16 8.32 -18.98 23.28
C ALA A 16 7.35 -18.90 24.48
N ASN A 17 7.36 -17.76 25.18
CA ASN A 17 6.47 -17.42 26.30
C ASN A 17 5.47 -16.29 25.95
N TYR A 18 5.18 -16.07 24.66
CA TYR A 18 4.28 -15.01 24.18
C TYR A 18 4.72 -13.58 24.50
N GLU A 19 6.00 -13.36 24.82
CA GLU A 19 6.56 -12.08 25.30
C GLU A 19 6.37 -10.91 24.34
N ARG A 20 6.22 -11.16 23.03
CA ARG A 20 6.00 -10.09 22.04
C ARG A 20 4.61 -9.48 22.17
N LEU A 21 3.59 -10.27 22.49
CA LEU A 21 2.20 -9.84 22.55
C LEU A 21 1.94 -8.75 23.60
N PRO A 22 2.34 -8.89 24.88
CA PRO A 22 2.10 -7.84 25.87
C PRO A 22 2.93 -6.59 25.54
N ARG A 23 4.13 -6.74 24.97
CA ARG A 23 4.97 -5.61 24.58
C ARG A 23 4.33 -4.77 23.46
N THR A 24 3.76 -5.41 22.44
CA THR A 24 3.08 -4.69 21.34
C THR A 24 1.81 -4.02 21.85
N LEU A 25 0.96 -4.71 22.61
CA LEU A 25 -0.26 -4.12 23.17
C LEU A 25 0.05 -2.95 24.10
N PHE A 26 1.13 -3.02 24.87
CA PHE A 26 1.57 -1.90 25.72
C PHE A 26 1.99 -0.68 24.89
N MET A 27 2.74 -0.88 23.80
CA MET A 27 3.09 0.22 22.88
C MET A 27 1.85 0.82 22.20
N GLU A 28 0.91 -0.02 21.75
CA GLU A 28 -0.36 0.43 21.17
C GLU A 28 -1.18 1.26 22.17
N GLY A 29 -1.22 0.83 23.44
CA GLY A 29 -1.86 1.57 24.52
C GLY A 29 -1.22 2.94 24.77
N ILE A 30 0.12 3.02 24.77
CA ILE A 30 0.84 4.30 24.90
C ILE A 30 0.49 5.24 23.75
N VAL A 31 0.50 4.74 22.51
CA VAL A 31 0.19 5.56 21.32
C VAL A 31 -1.26 6.04 21.37
N PHE A 32 -2.21 5.17 21.72
CA PHE A 32 -3.61 5.53 21.87
C PHE A 32 -3.80 6.64 22.90
N TRP A 33 -3.31 6.45 24.13
CA TRP A 33 -3.47 7.43 25.20
C TRP A 33 -2.74 8.73 24.91
N GLY A 34 -1.54 8.66 24.31
CA GLY A 34 -0.77 9.84 23.93
C GLY A 34 -1.51 10.73 22.92
N LEU A 35 -2.10 10.12 21.89
CA LEU A 35 -2.89 10.84 20.88
C LEU A 35 -4.24 11.32 21.44
N TYR A 36 -4.89 10.50 22.26
CA TYR A 36 -6.17 10.84 22.87
C TYR A 36 -6.05 12.04 23.81
N ILE A 37 -5.02 12.07 24.66
CA ILE A 37 -4.75 13.18 25.59
C ILE A 37 -4.32 14.44 24.83
N ALA A 38 -3.61 14.31 23.70
CA ALA A 38 -3.24 15.43 22.85
C ALA A 38 -4.45 16.15 22.21
N GLY A 39 -5.66 15.58 22.31
CA GLY A 39 -6.90 16.19 21.83
C GLY A 39 -6.97 16.31 20.30
N PHE A 40 -6.12 15.58 19.58
CA PHE A 40 -6.07 15.63 18.12
C PHE A 40 -7.26 14.88 17.53
N GLN A 41 -8.26 15.61 17.04
CA GLN A 41 -9.46 15.04 16.43
C GLN A 41 -9.47 15.32 14.93
N VAL A 42 -9.53 14.28 14.12
CA VAL A 42 -9.69 14.36 12.67
C VAL A 42 -11.02 13.73 12.30
N GLN A 43 -11.84 14.48 11.57
CA GLN A 43 -13.03 13.92 10.95
C GLN A 43 -12.57 13.01 9.81
N ILE A 44 -12.86 11.72 9.95
CA ILE A 44 -12.60 10.70 8.94
C ILE A 44 -13.96 10.07 8.65
N ALA A 45 -14.35 9.93 7.39
CA ALA A 45 -15.57 9.19 7.05
C ALA A 45 -15.51 7.70 7.47
N SER A 46 -16.66 7.12 7.83
CA SER A 46 -16.76 5.71 8.26
C SER A 46 -16.24 4.72 7.22
N PHE A 47 -16.56 4.95 5.93
CA PHE A 47 -16.10 4.08 4.84
C PHE A 47 -14.57 4.10 4.68
N VAL A 48 -13.96 5.24 4.96
CA VAL A 48 -12.52 5.45 4.87
C VAL A 48 -11.80 4.62 5.93
N ARG A 49 -12.31 4.62 7.17
CA ARG A 49 -11.79 3.76 8.25
C ARG A 49 -11.86 2.29 7.85
N ILE A 50 -13.00 1.84 7.31
CA ILE A 50 -13.23 0.45 6.88
C ILE A 50 -12.27 0.08 5.74
N LEU A 51 -12.15 0.90 4.70
CA LEU A 51 -11.27 0.61 3.57
C LEU A 51 -9.80 0.58 4.01
N MET A 52 -9.38 1.53 4.86
CA MET A 52 -8.00 1.61 5.35
C MET A 52 -7.64 0.37 6.17
N ILE A 53 -8.51 -0.02 7.11
CA ILE A 53 -8.29 -1.19 7.97
C ILE A 53 -8.28 -2.48 7.15
N SER A 54 -9.23 -2.69 6.24
CA SER A 54 -9.27 -3.89 5.39
C SER A 54 -8.03 -4.00 4.50
N ALA A 55 -7.70 -2.93 3.76
CA ALA A 55 -6.59 -2.93 2.82
C ALA A 55 -5.25 -3.13 3.54
N PHE A 56 -5.04 -2.43 4.66
CA PHE A 56 -3.84 -2.58 5.47
C PHE A 56 -3.71 -3.99 6.05
N THR A 57 -4.80 -4.53 6.63
CA THR A 57 -4.83 -5.89 7.19
C THR A 57 -4.57 -6.95 6.14
N ALA A 58 -5.23 -6.85 4.98
CA ALA A 58 -5.05 -7.77 3.87
C ALA A 58 -3.62 -7.71 3.32
N GLY A 59 -3.04 -6.51 3.17
CA GLY A 59 -1.67 -6.32 2.69
C GLY A 59 -0.63 -6.91 3.64
N VAL A 60 -0.75 -6.65 4.95
CA VAL A 60 0.14 -7.23 5.96
C VAL A 60 -0.01 -8.74 6.03
N MET A 61 -1.24 -9.27 5.96
CA MET A 61 -1.48 -10.71 5.91
C MET A 61 -0.85 -11.35 4.67
N TRP A 62 -0.98 -10.71 3.51
CA TRP A 62 -0.35 -11.16 2.26
C TRP A 62 1.18 -11.22 2.37
N GLN A 63 1.79 -10.18 2.96
CA GLN A 63 3.23 -10.16 3.22
C GLN A 63 3.65 -11.29 4.18
N ALA A 64 2.87 -11.51 5.24
CA ALA A 64 3.13 -12.59 6.20
C ALA A 64 3.06 -13.97 5.53
N LEU A 65 2.06 -14.20 4.67
CA LEU A 65 1.90 -15.43 3.89
C LEU A 65 3.03 -15.63 2.85
N SER A 66 3.55 -14.54 2.28
CA SER A 66 4.60 -14.58 1.25
C SER A 66 6.03 -14.61 1.82
N SER A 67 6.21 -14.58 3.14
CA SER A 67 7.54 -14.54 3.76
C SER A 67 8.27 -15.89 3.69
N LYS A 68 9.56 -15.84 3.33
CA LYS A 68 10.42 -17.04 3.20
C LYS A 68 10.59 -17.80 4.53
N ASP A 69 10.64 -17.06 5.64
CA ASP A 69 10.76 -17.65 6.98
C ASP A 69 9.55 -18.51 7.36
N ASN A 70 8.36 -18.15 6.86
CA ASN A 70 7.15 -18.95 7.06
C ASN A 70 7.12 -20.14 6.10
N GLU A 71 7.69 -20.02 4.90
CA GLU A 71 7.79 -21.13 3.94
C GLU A 71 8.61 -22.30 4.49
N VAL A 72 9.77 -22.04 5.09
CA VAL A 72 10.64 -23.07 5.68
C VAL A 72 9.92 -23.84 6.78
N GLU A 73 9.20 -23.13 7.64
CA GLU A 73 8.45 -23.76 8.73
C GLU A 73 7.20 -24.49 8.21
N LEU A 74 6.47 -23.90 7.27
CA LEU A 74 5.34 -24.54 6.63
C LEU A 74 5.77 -25.87 6.00
N ARG A 75 6.94 -25.91 5.36
CA ARG A 75 7.54 -27.14 4.82
C ARG A 75 7.79 -28.18 5.90
N ALA A 76 8.43 -27.79 7.01
CA ALA A 76 8.72 -28.70 8.11
C ALA A 76 7.43 -29.29 8.72
N MET A 77 6.37 -28.49 8.83
CA MET A 77 5.10 -28.96 9.38
C MET A 77 4.30 -29.80 8.37
N LEU A 78 4.31 -29.48 7.08
CA LEU A 78 3.64 -30.29 6.06
C LEU A 78 4.20 -31.72 5.95
N MET A 79 5.41 -31.98 6.47
CA MET A 79 6.01 -33.33 6.54
C MET A 79 5.41 -34.23 7.64
N LEU A 80 4.72 -33.66 8.63
CA LEU A 80 4.05 -34.44 9.68
C LEU A 80 2.63 -34.85 9.22
N PRO A 81 2.09 -35.98 9.73
CA PRO A 81 0.73 -36.40 9.42
C PRO A 81 -0.28 -35.37 9.95
N HIS A 82 -1.08 -34.79 9.04
CA HIS A 82 -2.03 -33.74 9.36
C HIS A 82 -3.37 -33.92 8.64
N ARG A 83 -4.45 -33.49 9.30
CA ARG A 83 -5.75 -33.31 8.64
C ARG A 83 -5.73 -32.00 7.85
N ARG A 84 -6.02 -32.09 6.55
CA ARG A 84 -5.97 -30.97 5.58
C ARG A 84 -6.63 -29.68 6.08
N ARG A 85 -7.88 -29.76 6.59
CA ARG A 85 -8.65 -28.59 7.03
C ARG A 85 -8.17 -27.98 8.34
N GLU A 86 -7.91 -28.83 9.34
CA GLU A 86 -7.51 -28.38 10.68
C GLU A 86 -6.19 -27.60 10.64
N PHE A 87 -5.26 -28.04 9.77
CA PHE A 87 -4.01 -27.33 9.56
C PHE A 87 -4.20 -25.94 8.95
N VAL A 88 -5.02 -25.83 7.88
CA VAL A 88 -5.28 -24.55 7.20
C VAL A 88 -5.91 -23.53 8.15
N PHE A 89 -6.95 -23.90 8.89
CA PHE A 89 -7.59 -22.99 9.85
C PHE A 89 -6.68 -22.61 11.01
N SER A 90 -5.89 -23.57 11.51
CA SER A 90 -4.90 -23.30 12.56
C SER A 90 -3.80 -22.35 12.07
N TYR A 91 -3.33 -22.51 10.84
CA TYR A 91 -2.29 -21.66 10.24
C TYR A 91 -2.81 -20.25 9.97
N VAL A 92 -3.92 -20.13 9.23
CA VAL A 92 -4.54 -18.85 8.88
C VAL A 92 -5.00 -18.12 10.14
N GLY A 93 -5.58 -18.82 11.12
CA GLY A 93 -6.05 -18.22 12.36
C GLY A 93 -4.93 -17.64 13.23
N VAL A 94 -3.82 -18.37 13.40
CA VAL A 94 -2.69 -17.89 14.21
C VAL A 94 -1.92 -16.79 13.48
N LEU A 95 -1.68 -16.95 12.18
CA LEU A 95 -1.03 -15.92 11.38
C LEU A 95 -1.88 -14.65 11.32
N GLY A 96 -3.20 -14.81 11.18
CA GLY A 96 -4.18 -13.73 11.22
C GLY A 96 -4.24 -13.02 12.57
N ALA A 97 -4.22 -13.76 13.68
CA ALA A 97 -4.16 -13.16 15.02
C ALA A 97 -2.86 -12.37 15.21
N TYR A 98 -1.74 -12.89 14.72
CA TYR A 98 -0.47 -12.18 14.74
C TYR A 98 -0.51 -10.90 13.91
N THR A 99 -1.04 -10.94 12.69
CA THR A 99 -1.13 -9.74 11.82
C THR A 99 -2.04 -8.69 12.45
N VAL A 100 -3.18 -9.11 13.00
CA VAL A 100 -4.11 -8.19 13.65
C VAL A 100 -3.48 -7.54 14.89
N LEU A 101 -2.95 -8.34 15.81
CA LEU A 101 -2.49 -7.85 17.11
C LEU A 101 -1.13 -7.16 17.12
N THR A 102 -0.30 -7.33 16.08
CA THR A 102 1.07 -6.79 16.09
C THR A 102 1.33 -5.74 15.02
N LYS A 103 0.45 -5.65 14.02
CA LYS A 103 0.62 -4.73 12.88
C LYS A 103 -0.59 -3.85 12.70
N THR A 104 -1.79 -4.42 12.57
CA THR A 104 -3.00 -3.63 12.35
C THR A 104 -3.49 -2.98 13.63
N GLY A 105 -3.17 -3.55 14.80
CA GLY A 105 -3.46 -2.99 16.11
C GLY A 105 -2.94 -1.58 16.29
N LEU A 106 -1.73 -1.28 15.82
CA LEU A 106 -1.18 0.09 15.83
C LEU A 106 -2.03 1.07 15.00
N LEU A 107 -2.39 0.69 13.77
CA LEU A 107 -3.25 1.54 12.93
C LEU A 107 -4.62 1.74 13.57
N PHE A 108 -5.19 0.67 14.11
CA PHE A 108 -6.47 0.69 14.80
C PHE A 108 -6.44 1.58 16.05
N ALA A 109 -5.38 1.52 16.85
CA ALA A 109 -5.16 2.37 18.01
C ALA A 109 -5.10 3.86 17.64
N VAL A 110 -4.37 4.20 16.57
CA VAL A 110 -4.32 5.58 16.06
C VAL A 110 -5.69 6.06 15.60
N LEU A 111 -6.42 5.24 14.83
CA LEU A 111 -7.75 5.58 14.34
C LEU A 111 -8.75 5.78 15.48
N LEU A 112 -8.73 4.94 16.52
CA LEU A 112 -9.60 5.07 17.69
C LEU A 112 -9.28 6.30 18.55
N ALA A 113 -8.02 6.73 18.58
CA ALA A 113 -7.62 7.91 19.34
C ALA A 113 -8.01 9.21 18.64
N VAL A 114 -7.88 9.25 17.31
CA VAL A 114 -7.98 10.48 16.51
C VAL A 114 -9.38 10.72 15.93
N SER A 115 -10.22 9.68 15.87
CA SER A 115 -11.56 9.76 15.28
C SER A 115 -12.64 9.56 16.32
N ALA A 116 -13.75 10.29 16.18
CA ALA A 116 -15.01 9.91 16.85
C ALA A 116 -15.51 8.57 16.28
N TRP A 117 -16.09 7.73 17.15
CA TRP A 117 -16.61 6.42 16.78
C TRP A 117 -17.90 6.10 17.52
N LYS A 118 -18.84 5.47 16.81
CA LYS A 118 -20.03 4.84 17.39
C LYS A 118 -19.75 3.36 17.67
N PRO A 119 -20.47 2.71 18.62
CA PRO A 119 -20.28 1.28 18.89
C PRO A 119 -20.50 0.37 17.68
N VAL A 120 -21.39 0.77 16.76
CA VAL A 120 -21.71 0.04 15.53
C VAL A 120 -20.56 0.12 14.53
N GLU A 121 -19.96 1.30 14.36
CA GLU A 121 -18.77 1.50 13.54
C GLU A 121 -17.57 0.73 14.08
N LEU A 122 -17.41 0.67 15.41
CA LEU A 122 -16.38 -0.14 16.06
C LEU A 122 -16.54 -1.63 15.72
N ALA A 123 -17.77 -2.16 15.78
CA ALA A 123 -18.05 -3.53 15.36
C ALA A 123 -17.75 -3.74 13.86
N GLY A 124 -18.09 -2.77 13.02
CA GLY A 124 -17.76 -2.77 11.59
C GLY A 124 -16.25 -2.83 11.33
N MET A 125 -15.45 -2.05 12.06
CA MET A 125 -13.98 -2.06 11.96
C MET A 125 -13.38 -3.40 12.39
N ILE A 126 -13.89 -4.02 13.46
CA ILE A 126 -13.44 -5.34 13.91
C ILE A 126 -13.76 -6.41 12.86
N LEU A 127 -15.00 -6.41 12.36
CA LEU A 127 -15.43 -7.30 11.30
C LEU A 127 -14.57 -7.15 10.03
N CYS A 128 -14.21 -5.90 9.70
CA CYS A 128 -13.37 -5.55 8.58
C CYS A 128 -11.94 -6.09 8.72
N MET A 129 -11.35 -6.07 9.92
CA MET A 129 -10.04 -6.70 10.18
C MET A 129 -10.09 -8.21 9.91
N ILE A 130 -11.10 -8.90 10.45
CA ILE A 130 -11.29 -10.34 10.28
C ILE A 130 -11.48 -10.68 8.80
N HIS A 131 -12.32 -9.90 8.11
CA HIS A 131 -12.58 -10.03 6.69
C HIS A 131 -11.29 -9.88 5.87
N GLY A 132 -10.48 -8.85 6.13
CA GLY A 132 -9.21 -8.61 5.43
C GLY A 132 -8.23 -9.79 5.56
N VAL A 133 -8.13 -10.41 6.75
CA VAL A 133 -7.32 -11.61 6.98
C VAL A 133 -7.83 -12.80 6.15
N LEU A 134 -9.12 -13.10 6.26
CA LEU A 134 -9.74 -14.24 5.58
C LEU A 134 -9.64 -14.12 4.07
N MET A 135 -9.88 -12.91 3.56
CA MET A 135 -9.84 -12.63 2.15
C MET A 135 -8.42 -12.74 1.57
N ALA A 136 -7.42 -12.17 2.25
CA ALA A 136 -6.03 -12.33 1.85
C ALA A 136 -5.61 -13.80 1.81
N ALA A 137 -5.98 -14.58 2.83
CA ALA A 137 -5.70 -16.01 2.89
C ALA A 137 -6.41 -16.81 1.78
N ALA A 138 -7.69 -16.52 1.52
CA ALA A 138 -8.46 -17.17 0.46
C ALA A 138 -7.88 -16.87 -0.92
N VAL A 139 -7.60 -15.59 -1.23
CA VAL A 139 -6.97 -15.20 -2.50
C VAL A 139 -5.60 -15.85 -2.66
N TYR A 140 -4.80 -15.90 -1.59
CA TYR A 140 -3.46 -16.50 -1.62
C TYR A 140 -3.53 -18.00 -1.92
N SER A 141 -4.49 -18.70 -1.32
CA SER A 141 -4.68 -20.14 -1.56
C SER A 141 -5.06 -20.48 -3.00
N VAL A 142 -5.71 -19.56 -3.71
CA VAL A 142 -6.15 -19.71 -5.10
C VAL A 142 -5.21 -18.95 -6.07
N ARG A 143 -3.94 -18.71 -5.69
CA ARG A 143 -2.96 -17.94 -6.50
C ARG A 143 -2.80 -18.40 -7.95
N LYS A 144 -3.15 -19.65 -8.27
CA LYS A 144 -3.18 -20.15 -9.66
C LYS A 144 -4.13 -19.33 -10.54
N TYR A 145 -5.20 -18.79 -9.97
CA TYR A 145 -6.20 -17.93 -10.59
C TYR A 145 -6.16 -16.53 -9.98
N TRP A 146 -4.96 -15.95 -9.83
CA TRP A 146 -4.73 -14.65 -9.21
C TRP A 146 -5.63 -13.52 -9.76
N TYR A 147 -5.97 -13.57 -11.06
CA TYR A 147 -6.87 -12.61 -11.71
C TYR A 147 -8.31 -12.68 -11.15
N VAL A 148 -8.80 -13.87 -10.79
CA VAL A 148 -10.13 -14.04 -10.17
C VAL A 148 -10.13 -13.42 -8.78
N GLY A 149 -9.05 -13.62 -8.01
CA GLY A 149 -8.89 -12.98 -6.70
C GLY A 149 -8.80 -11.45 -6.80
N GLY A 150 -8.09 -10.93 -7.82
CA GLY A 150 -8.02 -9.50 -8.10
C GLY A 150 -9.38 -8.90 -8.48
N LEU A 151 -10.14 -9.57 -9.36
CA LEU A 151 -11.49 -9.16 -9.73
C LEU A 151 -12.46 -9.19 -8.55
N TRP A 152 -12.38 -10.22 -7.71
CA TRP A 152 -13.17 -10.33 -6.49
C TRP A 152 -12.87 -9.16 -5.54
N ALA A 153 -11.59 -8.86 -5.30
CA ALA A 153 -11.17 -7.72 -4.50
C ALA A 153 -11.65 -6.37 -5.05
N ALA A 154 -11.48 -6.15 -6.35
CA ALA A 154 -11.97 -4.94 -7.01
C ALA A 154 -13.50 -4.81 -6.89
N GLY A 155 -14.25 -5.90 -7.05
CA GLY A 155 -15.71 -5.90 -6.92
C GLY A 155 -16.19 -5.54 -5.51
N ILE A 156 -15.50 -6.02 -4.47
CA ILE A 156 -15.84 -5.70 -3.07
C ILE A 156 -15.53 -4.25 -2.75
N VAL A 157 -14.35 -3.75 -3.16
CA VAL A 157 -13.99 -2.34 -2.99
C VAL A 157 -14.99 -1.45 -3.71
N ALA A 158 -15.36 -1.80 -4.94
CA ALA A 158 -16.38 -1.08 -5.70
C ALA A 158 -17.76 -1.11 -5.02
N ALA A 159 -18.17 -2.24 -4.44
CA ALA A 159 -19.44 -2.35 -3.71
C ALA A 159 -19.44 -1.51 -2.43
N ILE A 160 -18.34 -1.53 -1.66
CA ILE A 160 -18.17 -0.69 -0.46
C ILE A 160 -18.22 0.79 -0.86
N LEU A 161 -17.49 1.19 -1.90
CA LEU A 161 -17.50 2.56 -2.41
C LEU A 161 -18.89 2.96 -2.93
N PHE A 162 -19.56 2.11 -3.70
CA PHE A 162 -20.88 2.41 -4.27
C PHE A 162 -21.95 2.59 -3.17
N MET A 163 -21.99 1.66 -2.21
CA MET A 163 -22.90 1.77 -1.06
C MET A 163 -22.62 3.05 -0.28
N THR A 164 -21.35 3.35 0.02
CA THR A 164 -20.98 4.49 0.87
C THR A 164 -21.03 5.84 0.16
N ILE A 165 -20.83 5.90 -1.17
CA ILE A 165 -21.01 7.12 -1.97
C ILE A 165 -22.49 7.48 -2.11
N TYR A 166 -23.39 6.49 -2.21
CA TYR A 166 -24.83 6.70 -2.27
C TYR A 166 -25.36 7.46 -1.04
N ASP A 167 -24.76 7.20 0.13
CA ASP A 167 -25.07 7.86 1.40
C ASP A 167 -24.65 9.35 1.44
N THR A 168 -23.63 9.74 0.66
CA THR A 168 -23.12 11.12 0.62
C THR A 168 -23.87 12.03 -0.37
N GLY A 169 -24.93 11.55 -1.02
CA GLY A 169 -25.83 12.37 -1.85
C GLY A 169 -25.30 12.78 -3.25
N ILE A 170 -24.25 12.15 -3.77
CA ILE A 170 -23.65 12.51 -5.09
C ILE A 170 -24.50 12.05 -6.30
N LEU A 171 -25.36 11.04 -6.17
CA LEU A 171 -26.30 10.61 -7.22
C LEU A 171 -27.75 10.77 -6.74
N PRO A 172 -28.34 11.98 -6.85
CA PRO A 172 -29.74 12.17 -6.50
C PRO A 172 -30.57 11.68 -7.68
N LEU A 173 -31.09 10.45 -7.62
CA LEU A 173 -32.22 10.07 -8.48
C LEU A 173 -33.57 10.36 -7.81
N ASN A 174 -33.60 11.01 -6.65
CA ASN A 174 -34.85 11.50 -6.09
C ASN A 174 -34.62 12.76 -5.24
N SER A 175 -34.95 13.89 -5.82
CA SER A 175 -35.16 15.15 -5.13
C SER A 175 -36.41 15.04 -4.24
N GLY A 176 -36.23 14.57 -3.02
CA GLY A 176 -37.22 14.69 -1.95
C GLY A 176 -36.54 15.25 -0.73
N VAL A 177 -37.17 16.24 -0.09
CA VAL A 177 -36.73 16.77 1.20
C VAL A 177 -36.77 15.61 2.20
N VAL A 178 -35.60 15.08 2.56
CA VAL A 178 -35.44 14.00 3.55
C VAL A 178 -35.15 14.67 4.89
N ASP A 179 -36.06 14.53 5.85
CA ASP A 179 -35.92 15.03 7.22
C ASP A 179 -34.64 14.49 7.89
N SER A 180 -34.03 15.27 8.79
CA SER A 180 -32.82 14.87 9.54
C SER A 180 -32.96 13.50 10.24
N GLN A 181 -34.16 13.14 10.70
CA GLN A 181 -34.46 11.83 11.29
C GLN A 181 -34.46 10.66 10.29
N SER A 182 -34.76 10.93 9.02
CA SER A 182 -34.72 9.91 7.95
C SER A 182 -33.32 9.75 7.35
N VAL A 183 -32.47 10.79 7.38
CA VAL A 183 -31.06 10.68 7.00
C VAL A 183 -30.28 9.77 7.96
N ASP A 184 -30.48 9.91 9.27
CA ASP A 184 -29.79 9.08 10.28
C ASP A 184 -30.19 7.59 10.19
N SER A 185 -31.43 7.30 9.82
CA SER A 185 -31.92 5.93 9.66
C SER A 185 -31.49 5.28 8.34
N ILE A 186 -31.31 6.07 7.26
CA ILE A 186 -30.73 5.62 6.00
C ILE A 186 -29.22 5.32 6.16
N ALA A 187 -28.48 6.22 6.81
CA ALA A 187 -27.05 6.04 7.07
C ALA A 187 -26.78 4.80 7.94
N PHE A 188 -27.60 4.58 8.98
CA PHE A 188 -27.53 3.37 9.81
C PHE A 188 -27.82 2.09 9.02
N GLY A 189 -28.79 2.13 8.10
CA GLY A 189 -29.12 0.99 7.23
C GLY A 189 -27.97 0.60 6.31
N ASN A 190 -27.21 1.58 5.83
CA ASN A 190 -26.11 1.36 4.91
C ASN A 190 -24.84 0.82 5.60
N GLU A 191 -24.54 1.29 6.82
CA GLU A 191 -23.48 0.69 7.67
C GLU A 191 -23.76 -0.79 7.96
N LEU A 192 -25.01 -1.14 8.23
CA LEU A 192 -25.45 -2.54 8.40
C LEU A 192 -25.34 -3.35 7.11
N LEU A 193 -25.66 -2.78 5.95
CA LEU A 193 -25.50 -3.44 4.65
C LEU A 193 -24.04 -3.71 4.32
N VAL A 194 -23.13 -2.77 4.60
CA VAL A 194 -21.69 -2.99 4.47
C VAL A 194 -21.23 -4.10 5.43
N GLY A 195 -21.71 -4.09 6.68
CA GLY A 195 -21.46 -5.18 7.63
C GLY A 195 -21.93 -6.55 7.12
N LEU A 196 -23.14 -6.62 6.56
CA LEU A 196 -23.70 -7.84 5.98
C LEU A 196 -22.87 -8.32 4.77
N LEU A 197 -22.47 -7.41 3.89
CA LEU A 197 -21.61 -7.70 2.74
C LEU A 197 -20.29 -8.33 3.21
N LEU A 198 -19.63 -7.72 4.21
CA LEU A 198 -18.38 -8.22 4.78
C LEU A 198 -18.56 -9.59 5.45
N LEU A 199 -19.69 -9.84 6.12
CA LEU A 199 -20.02 -11.13 6.72
C LEU A 199 -20.20 -12.23 5.67
N VAL A 200 -21.06 -12.01 4.67
CA VAL A 200 -21.30 -12.97 3.57
C VAL A 200 -20.00 -13.30 2.86
N ASN A 201 -19.17 -12.28 2.65
CA ASN A 201 -17.91 -12.44 1.96
C ASN A 201 -16.85 -13.17 2.81
N SER A 202 -16.85 -12.95 4.13
CA SER A 202 -16.03 -13.72 5.07
C SER A 202 -16.44 -15.20 5.09
N LEU A 203 -17.76 -15.49 5.04
CA LEU A 203 -18.26 -16.86 4.92
C LEU A 203 -17.80 -17.51 3.61
N PHE A 204 -17.86 -16.77 2.49
CA PHE A 204 -17.35 -17.25 1.21
C PHE A 204 -15.85 -17.56 1.25
N ALA A 205 -15.04 -16.69 1.87
CA ALA A 205 -13.62 -16.93 2.09
C ALA A 205 -13.36 -18.20 2.94
N ILE A 206 -14.14 -18.41 3.99
CA ILE A 206 -14.08 -19.62 4.83
C ILE A 206 -14.42 -20.87 4.01
N LEU A 207 -15.42 -20.82 3.13
CA LEU A 207 -15.79 -21.94 2.25
C LEU A 207 -14.66 -22.28 1.26
N ILE A 208 -13.96 -21.28 0.72
CA ILE A 208 -12.77 -21.50 -0.12
C ILE A 208 -11.68 -22.20 0.71
N LEU A 209 -11.34 -21.65 1.88
CA LEU A 209 -10.32 -22.21 2.77
C LEU A 209 -10.65 -23.64 3.24
N TRP A 210 -11.94 -23.96 3.40
CA TRP A 210 -12.42 -25.29 3.76
C TRP A 210 -12.14 -26.36 2.69
N ARG A 211 -12.08 -25.95 1.41
CA ARG A 211 -11.81 -26.85 0.27
C ARG A 211 -10.32 -26.96 -0.07
N VAL A 212 -9.48 -26.09 0.50
CA VAL A 212 -8.07 -25.96 0.16
C VAL A 212 -7.19 -26.89 1.00
N ASP A 213 -6.13 -27.41 0.38
CA ASP A 213 -5.08 -28.16 1.06
C ASP A 213 -3.98 -27.24 1.61
N GLY A 214 -3.34 -27.64 2.71
CA GLY A 214 -2.20 -26.91 3.28
C GLY A 214 -1.05 -26.66 2.29
N TYR A 215 -0.90 -27.53 1.29
CA TYR A 215 0.07 -27.36 0.19
C TYR A 215 -0.19 -26.14 -0.70
N ALA A 216 -1.42 -25.62 -0.76
CA ALA A 216 -1.72 -24.42 -1.53
C ALA A 216 -1.02 -23.16 -1.00
N PHE A 217 -0.64 -23.17 0.27
CA PHE A 217 0.12 -22.09 0.90
C PHE A 217 1.63 -22.19 0.64
N TYR A 218 2.11 -23.33 0.15
CA TYR A 218 3.52 -23.57 -0.15
C TYR A 218 3.91 -22.97 -1.51
N GLN A 219 4.99 -22.18 -1.53
CA GLN A 219 5.49 -21.59 -2.77
C GLN A 219 6.31 -22.62 -3.56
N TRP A 220 5.71 -23.24 -4.58
CA TRP A 220 6.50 -23.98 -5.56
C TRP A 220 7.20 -22.98 -6.49
N GLU A 221 8.43 -22.59 -6.12
CA GLU A 221 9.35 -21.90 -7.01
C GLU A 221 9.73 -22.87 -8.15
N SER A 222 9.02 -22.79 -9.28
CA SER A 222 9.60 -23.33 -10.51
C SER A 222 10.80 -22.45 -10.83
N ARG A 223 12.01 -23.01 -10.63
CA ARG A 223 13.24 -22.47 -11.21
C ARG A 223 13.02 -22.37 -12.72
N LYS A 224 12.54 -21.23 -13.21
CA LYS A 224 12.56 -20.95 -14.62
C LYS A 224 13.98 -20.50 -14.95
N SER A 225 14.80 -21.46 -15.37
CA SER A 225 16.06 -21.20 -16.06
C SER A 225 15.74 -20.43 -17.34
N HIS A 226 16.03 -19.14 -17.35
CA HIS A 226 15.81 -18.30 -18.52
C HIS A 226 17.14 -18.08 -19.23
N VAL A 227 17.26 -18.71 -20.41
CA VAL A 227 18.39 -18.56 -21.33
C VAL A 227 18.49 -17.10 -21.79
N VAL A 228 19.65 -16.50 -21.55
CA VAL A 228 19.98 -15.12 -21.90
C VAL A 228 20.20 -15.01 -23.41
N ARG A 229 19.32 -14.28 -24.12
CA ARG A 229 19.54 -13.92 -25.53
C ARG A 229 19.85 -12.43 -25.66
N GLN A 230 21.08 -12.11 -26.00
CA GLN A 230 21.57 -10.74 -26.16
C GLN A 230 21.06 -10.10 -27.47
N ARG A 231 20.44 -8.91 -27.39
CA ARG A 231 20.34 -7.99 -28.54
C ARG A 231 20.29 -6.52 -28.09
N LYS A 232 21.13 -5.71 -28.77
CA LYS A 232 21.66 -4.39 -28.35
C LYS A 232 20.64 -3.23 -28.40
N ARG A 233 20.88 -2.25 -27.51
CA ARG A 233 20.33 -0.87 -27.38
C ARG A 233 18.98 -0.60 -26.69
N ALA A 234 18.01 -1.53 -26.64
CA ALA A 234 16.85 -1.40 -25.73
C ALA A 234 17.07 -2.05 -24.34
N ALA A 235 18.31 -2.04 -23.83
CA ALA A 235 18.76 -2.99 -22.81
C ALA A 235 18.39 -2.60 -21.37
N LEU A 236 18.49 -1.31 -20.99
CA LEU A 236 18.25 -0.86 -19.62
C LEU A 236 16.76 -0.80 -19.26
N TRP A 237 15.92 -0.31 -20.18
CA TRP A 237 14.46 -0.30 -19.99
C TRP A 237 13.89 -1.71 -19.87
N ARG A 238 14.30 -2.62 -20.77
CA ARG A 238 13.94 -4.04 -20.64
C ARG A 238 14.48 -4.64 -19.37
N TYR A 239 15.66 -4.22 -18.91
CA TYR A 239 16.18 -4.63 -17.61
C TYR A 239 15.27 -4.15 -16.48
N PHE A 240 14.89 -2.88 -16.40
CA PHE A 240 14.00 -2.36 -15.34
C PHE A 240 12.62 -3.04 -15.35
N PHE A 241 11.97 -3.15 -16.50
CA PHE A 241 10.68 -3.83 -16.61
C PHE A 241 10.77 -5.33 -16.30
N ARG A 242 11.82 -6.00 -16.77
CA ARG A 242 12.06 -7.42 -16.44
C ARG A 242 12.34 -7.59 -14.96
N TYR A 243 13.16 -6.73 -14.38
CA TYR A 243 13.51 -6.75 -12.96
C TYR A 243 12.28 -6.56 -12.08
N LEU A 244 11.44 -5.55 -12.37
CA LEU A 244 10.16 -5.33 -11.69
C LEU A 244 9.21 -6.53 -11.83
N SER A 245 9.18 -7.16 -13.00
CA SER A 245 8.35 -8.35 -13.26
C SER A 245 8.86 -9.63 -12.58
N CYS A 246 10.18 -9.75 -12.39
CA CYS A 246 10.81 -10.84 -11.66
C CYS A 246 10.59 -10.71 -10.15
N HIS A 247 10.62 -9.49 -9.61
CA HIS A 247 10.36 -9.22 -8.19
C HIS A 247 8.88 -8.87 -7.96
N LYS A 248 8.05 -9.91 -7.81
CA LYS A 248 6.58 -9.77 -7.61
C LYS A 248 6.18 -8.81 -6.50
N ASN A 249 6.98 -8.70 -5.45
CA ASN A 249 6.74 -7.79 -4.32
C ASN A 249 6.80 -6.31 -4.75
N TYR A 250 7.63 -5.98 -5.74
CA TYR A 250 7.79 -4.60 -6.23
C TYR A 250 6.62 -4.18 -7.11
N LEU A 251 6.15 -5.12 -7.94
CA LEU A 251 4.98 -4.93 -8.78
C LEU A 251 3.72 -4.79 -7.94
N LEU A 252 3.58 -5.58 -6.88
CA LEU A 252 2.47 -5.49 -5.93
C LEU A 252 2.49 -4.14 -5.18
N ASN A 253 3.66 -3.66 -4.73
CA ASN A 253 3.73 -2.35 -4.07
C ASN A 253 3.41 -1.19 -5.03
N THR A 254 3.82 -1.28 -6.29
CA THR A 254 3.45 -0.28 -7.32
C THR A 254 1.93 -0.28 -7.56
N ALA A 255 1.31 -1.46 -7.61
CA ALA A 255 -0.15 -1.59 -7.71
C ALA A 255 -0.86 -1.04 -6.45
N VAL A 256 -0.31 -1.26 -5.26
CA VAL A 256 -0.83 -0.67 -4.01
C VAL A 256 -0.80 0.85 -4.08
N MET A 257 0.27 1.47 -4.59
CA MET A 257 0.34 2.92 -4.77
C MET A 257 -0.75 3.44 -5.73
N TRP A 258 -1.08 2.69 -6.78
CA TRP A 258 -2.20 3.05 -7.67
C TRP A 258 -3.58 2.86 -7.01
N CYS A 259 -3.75 1.84 -6.18
CA CYS A 259 -4.96 1.71 -5.35
C CYS A 259 -5.09 2.87 -4.36
N VAL A 260 -3.98 3.27 -3.72
CA VAL A 260 -3.93 4.46 -2.88
C VAL A 260 -4.31 5.69 -3.70
N ALA A 261 -3.75 5.89 -4.90
CA ALA A 261 -4.11 6.99 -5.80
C ALA A 261 -5.61 7.06 -6.11
N LEU A 262 -6.28 5.92 -6.28
CA LEU A 262 -7.73 5.88 -6.48
C LEU A 262 -8.52 6.28 -5.23
N ALA A 263 -8.07 5.85 -4.05
CA ALA A 263 -8.76 6.08 -2.79
C ALA A 263 -8.46 7.46 -2.17
N LEU A 264 -7.28 8.03 -2.44
CA LEU A 264 -6.78 9.28 -1.86
C LEU A 264 -7.73 10.48 -2.02
N PRO A 265 -8.44 10.69 -3.15
CA PRO A 265 -9.44 11.75 -3.28
C PRO A 265 -10.56 11.64 -2.24
N CYS A 266 -10.95 10.43 -1.86
CA CYS A 266 -11.96 10.21 -0.82
C CYS A 266 -11.50 10.70 0.55
N PHE A 267 -10.21 10.53 0.89
CA PHE A 267 -9.62 11.02 2.15
C PHE A 267 -9.49 12.54 2.16
N LEU A 268 -9.10 13.12 1.03
CA LEU A 268 -8.78 14.54 0.93
C LEU A 268 -10.01 15.43 0.70
N ARG A 269 -11.16 14.84 0.33
CA ARG A 269 -12.45 15.55 0.14
C ARG A 269 -12.90 16.31 1.38
N GLU A 270 -12.72 15.73 2.58
CA GLU A 270 -13.17 16.33 3.85
C GLU A 270 -12.28 17.51 4.30
N MET A 271 -11.09 17.68 3.69
CA MET A 271 -10.12 18.73 4.04
C MET A 271 -10.21 19.97 3.14
N ALA A 272 -11.41 20.32 2.67
CA ALA A 272 -11.72 21.26 1.59
C ALA A 272 -11.28 22.74 1.77
N GLY A 273 -10.51 23.09 2.81
CA GLY A 273 -10.06 24.46 3.10
C GLY A 273 -8.63 24.81 2.65
N LEU A 274 -7.76 23.81 2.45
CA LEU A 274 -6.38 23.99 1.96
C LEU A 274 -6.24 23.27 0.62
N SER A 275 -5.38 23.74 -0.28
CA SER A 275 -5.15 23.03 -1.55
C SER A 275 -4.39 21.72 -1.28
N VAL A 276 -5.10 20.63 -0.96
CA VAL A 276 -4.51 19.37 -0.44
C VAL A 276 -3.94 18.46 -1.55
N ILE A 277 -4.20 18.81 -2.81
CA ILE A 277 -3.75 18.08 -4.00
C ILE A 277 -2.22 17.85 -4.05
N PRO A 278 -1.35 18.84 -3.75
CA PRO A 278 0.10 18.64 -3.69
C PRO A 278 0.53 17.58 -2.67
N VAL A 279 -0.20 17.47 -1.54
CA VAL A 279 0.07 16.45 -0.52
C VAL A 279 -0.19 15.06 -1.08
N GLY A 280 -1.23 14.91 -1.92
CA GLY A 280 -1.49 13.68 -2.67
C GLY A 280 -0.34 13.27 -3.57
N PHE A 281 0.19 14.20 -4.37
CA PHE A 281 1.37 13.92 -5.23
C PHE A 281 2.60 13.53 -4.41
N ALA A 282 2.85 14.21 -3.28
CA ALA A 282 3.95 13.86 -2.38
C ALA A 282 3.80 12.46 -1.78
N ILE A 283 2.60 12.07 -1.36
CA ILE A 283 2.32 10.72 -0.85
C ILE A 283 2.52 9.68 -1.95
N LEU A 284 2.04 9.95 -3.17
CA LEU A 284 2.16 9.01 -4.29
C LEU A 284 3.60 8.82 -4.77
N SER A 285 4.50 9.75 -4.44
CA SER A 285 5.94 9.61 -4.66
C SER A 285 6.64 8.60 -3.73
N LEU A 286 5.95 8.03 -2.72
CA LEU A 286 6.45 6.96 -1.82
C LEU A 286 6.65 5.60 -2.52
N ASN A 287 7.03 5.58 -3.80
CA ASN A 287 7.27 4.35 -4.55
C ASN A 287 8.63 3.73 -4.19
N THR A 288 8.69 3.15 -3.00
CA THR A 288 9.88 2.64 -2.32
C THR A 288 10.74 1.68 -3.17
N PRO A 289 10.19 0.65 -3.86
CA PRO A 289 11.02 -0.34 -4.56
C PRO A 289 11.68 0.20 -5.83
N ILE A 290 11.11 1.23 -6.46
CA ILE A 290 11.72 1.83 -7.64
C ILE A 290 12.85 2.77 -7.23
N CYS A 291 12.80 3.38 -6.04
CA CYS A 291 13.78 4.34 -5.53
C CYS A 291 15.03 3.73 -4.85
N ILE A 292 15.15 2.40 -4.87
CA ILE A 292 16.29 1.64 -4.30
C ILE A 292 16.90 0.65 -5.31
N LEU A 293 16.57 0.81 -6.60
CA LEU A 293 16.84 -0.23 -7.60
C LEU A 293 18.35 -0.40 -7.88
N LEU A 294 19.15 0.66 -7.75
CA LEU A 294 20.61 0.57 -7.83
C LEU A 294 21.18 -0.09 -6.57
N SER A 295 20.60 0.20 -5.41
CA SER A 295 21.02 -0.35 -4.11
C SER A 295 20.67 -1.84 -3.96
N CYS A 296 19.63 -2.30 -4.66
CA CYS A 296 19.19 -3.70 -4.67
C CYS A 296 20.10 -4.64 -5.48
N ASP A 297 20.90 -4.12 -6.42
CA ASP A 297 21.77 -4.91 -7.30
C ASP A 297 23.21 -4.37 -7.24
N PRO A 298 24.05 -4.89 -6.33
CA PRO A 298 25.44 -4.44 -6.19
C PRO A 298 26.26 -4.66 -7.46
N ASP A 299 25.97 -5.70 -8.25
CA ASP A 299 26.67 -5.97 -9.51
C ASP A 299 26.31 -4.91 -10.57
N LEU A 300 25.05 -4.45 -10.58
CA LEU A 300 24.63 -3.31 -11.40
C LEU A 300 25.28 -2.01 -10.93
N GLU A 301 25.29 -1.71 -9.62
CA GLU A 301 25.97 -0.53 -9.06
C GLU A 301 27.44 -0.52 -9.49
N GLN A 302 28.11 -1.66 -9.29
CA GLN A 302 29.51 -1.87 -9.62
C GLN A 302 29.76 -1.65 -11.12
N THR A 303 28.93 -2.24 -11.98
CA THR A 303 29.05 -2.10 -13.45
C THR A 303 28.85 -0.66 -13.93
N VAL A 304 27.85 0.04 -13.38
CA VAL A 304 27.55 1.44 -13.73
C VAL A 304 28.67 2.38 -13.25
N ARG A 305 29.29 2.09 -12.10
CA ARG A 305 30.40 2.88 -11.55
C ARG A 305 31.73 2.64 -12.26
N PHE A 306 31.99 1.42 -12.73
CA PHE A 306 33.27 1.09 -13.37
C PHE A 306 33.38 1.54 -14.83
N LEU A 307 32.27 1.64 -15.56
CA LEU A 307 32.32 1.96 -16.99
C LEU A 307 32.27 3.48 -17.25
N PRO A 308 33.28 4.08 -17.91
CA PRO A 308 33.32 5.51 -18.16
C PRO A 308 32.12 5.97 -19.02
N GLY A 309 31.48 7.06 -18.62
CA GLY A 309 30.31 7.62 -19.31
C GLY A 309 28.97 6.89 -19.07
N GLN A 310 28.94 5.84 -18.26
CA GLN A 310 27.69 5.14 -17.94
C GLN A 310 26.83 5.84 -16.88
N SER A 311 27.40 6.72 -16.06
CA SER A 311 26.63 7.51 -15.07
C SER A 311 25.46 8.25 -15.71
N ARG A 312 25.70 9.05 -16.77
CA ARG A 312 24.62 9.75 -17.50
C ARG A 312 23.71 8.78 -18.26
N ARG A 313 24.27 7.73 -18.87
CA ARG A 313 23.50 6.73 -19.65
C ARG A 313 22.62 5.82 -18.78
N PHE A 314 22.87 5.74 -17.48
CA PHE A 314 22.03 5.03 -16.51
C PHE A 314 21.10 5.99 -15.77
N CYS A 315 21.61 7.11 -15.24
CA CYS A 315 20.81 8.05 -14.44
C CYS A 315 19.65 8.66 -15.24
N ILE A 316 19.84 8.99 -16.52
CA ILE A 316 18.77 9.54 -17.36
C ILE A 316 17.62 8.55 -17.56
N PRO A 317 17.83 7.33 -18.09
CA PRO A 317 16.73 6.37 -18.25
C PRO A 317 16.16 5.91 -16.91
N TYR A 318 16.95 5.89 -15.83
CA TYR A 318 16.46 5.55 -14.51
C TYR A 318 15.56 6.65 -13.92
N CYS A 319 15.96 7.91 -14.03
CA CYS A 319 15.14 9.06 -13.66
C CYS A 319 13.84 9.11 -14.47
N LEU A 320 13.93 8.88 -15.78
CA LEU A 320 12.76 8.83 -16.66
C LEU A 320 11.81 7.69 -16.27
N PHE A 321 12.36 6.54 -15.87
CA PHE A 321 11.57 5.40 -15.40
C PHE A 321 10.80 5.73 -14.10
N ILE A 322 11.47 6.29 -13.09
CA ILE A 322 10.81 6.72 -11.85
C ILE A 322 9.75 7.79 -12.14
N PHE A 323 10.09 8.79 -12.97
CA PHE A 323 9.18 9.85 -13.37
C PHE A 323 7.89 9.29 -13.99
N LEU A 324 7.99 8.35 -14.94
CA LEU A 324 6.81 7.74 -15.55
C LEU A 324 5.97 6.94 -14.56
N CYS A 325 6.60 6.22 -13.64
CA CYS A 325 5.88 5.48 -12.60
C CYS A 325 5.13 6.43 -11.65
N ASN A 326 5.75 7.54 -11.23
CA ASN A 326 5.11 8.54 -10.38
C ASN A 326 4.02 9.29 -11.15
N MET A 327 4.28 9.69 -12.40
CA MET A 327 3.29 10.35 -13.27
C MET A 327 2.08 9.46 -13.55
N ALA A 328 2.26 8.15 -13.70
CA ALA A 328 1.14 7.21 -13.83
C ALA A 328 0.27 7.19 -12.56
N ALA A 329 0.89 7.20 -11.37
CA ALA A 329 0.15 7.27 -10.11
C ALA A 329 -0.60 8.61 -9.97
N ASP A 330 0.06 9.74 -10.27
CA ASP A 330 -0.55 11.07 -10.21
C ASP A 330 -1.66 11.26 -11.24
N ALA A 331 -1.52 10.68 -12.43
CA ALA A 331 -2.57 10.67 -13.46
C ALA A 331 -3.80 9.87 -13.00
N ILE A 332 -3.60 8.69 -12.40
CA ILE A 332 -4.69 7.90 -11.80
C ILE A 332 -5.38 8.71 -10.70
N PHE A 333 -4.61 9.39 -9.85
CA PHE A 333 -5.15 10.25 -8.79
C PHE A 333 -5.97 11.41 -9.34
N LEU A 334 -5.46 12.16 -10.33
CA LEU A 334 -6.17 13.27 -10.95
C LEU A 334 -7.43 12.82 -11.70
N CYS A 335 -7.37 11.68 -12.40
CA CYS A 335 -8.55 11.08 -13.02
C CYS A 335 -9.60 10.72 -11.96
N SER A 336 -9.18 10.10 -10.86
CA SER A 336 -10.06 9.76 -9.74
C SER A 336 -10.67 11.02 -9.10
N TRP A 337 -9.86 12.07 -8.90
CA TRP A 337 -10.32 13.37 -8.40
C TRP A 337 -11.35 14.03 -9.33
N GLN A 338 -11.10 14.03 -10.64
CA GLN A 338 -12.00 14.60 -11.64
C GLN A 338 -13.36 13.89 -11.65
N ILE A 339 -13.37 12.56 -11.47
CA ILE A 339 -14.61 11.77 -11.45
C ILE A 339 -15.41 12.01 -10.16
N GLN A 340 -14.74 12.14 -9.01
CA GLN A 340 -15.40 12.21 -7.71
C GLN A 340 -15.80 13.64 -7.28
N ILE A 341 -14.97 14.63 -7.56
CA ILE A 341 -15.10 16.01 -7.06
C ILE A 341 -15.18 17.00 -8.23
N GLY A 342 -14.52 16.69 -9.35
CA GLY A 342 -14.36 17.61 -10.48
C GLY A 342 -13.34 18.72 -10.19
N GLY A 343 -13.22 19.66 -11.13
CA GLY A 343 -12.41 20.88 -10.94
C GLY A 343 -10.90 20.70 -11.11
N VAL A 344 -10.43 19.69 -11.87
CA VAL A 344 -9.00 19.58 -12.21
C VAL A 344 -8.57 20.77 -13.06
N THR A 345 -7.68 21.60 -12.52
CA THR A 345 -7.13 22.78 -13.21
C THR A 345 -5.81 22.45 -13.91
N VAL A 346 -5.42 23.29 -14.88
CA VAL A 346 -4.11 23.20 -15.55
C VAL A 346 -2.96 23.27 -14.53
N LEU A 347 -3.12 24.07 -13.47
CA LEU A 347 -2.13 24.21 -12.41
C LEU A 347 -1.92 22.89 -11.62
N MET A 348 -2.98 22.10 -11.42
CA MET A 348 -2.88 20.79 -10.77
C MET A 348 -2.13 19.78 -11.63
N ILE A 349 -2.37 19.79 -12.95
CA ILE A 349 -1.64 18.95 -13.91
C ILE A 349 -0.16 19.34 -13.94
N ALA A 350 0.12 20.64 -13.96
CA ALA A 350 1.50 21.14 -13.90
C ALA A 350 2.17 20.75 -12.57
N GLY A 351 1.43 20.83 -11.45
CA GLY A 351 1.88 20.36 -10.15
C GLY A 351 2.23 18.87 -10.14
N ALA A 352 1.40 18.00 -10.72
CA ALA A 352 1.70 16.57 -10.85
C ALA A 352 3.02 16.35 -11.59
N VAL A 353 3.22 17.02 -12.72
CA VAL A 353 4.47 16.92 -13.49
C VAL A 353 5.68 17.38 -12.65
N PHE A 354 5.55 18.49 -11.91
CA PHE A 354 6.60 18.99 -11.03
C PHE A 354 6.96 17.99 -9.93
N PHE A 355 5.97 17.51 -9.16
CA PHE A 355 6.21 16.58 -8.05
C PHE A 355 6.75 15.23 -8.55
N ALA A 356 6.23 14.71 -9.66
CA ALA A 356 6.73 13.48 -10.26
C ALA A 356 8.19 13.63 -10.73
N LEU A 357 8.55 14.76 -11.34
CA LEU A 357 9.92 14.99 -11.83
C LEU A 357 10.89 15.24 -10.69
N GLN A 358 10.53 16.10 -9.75
CA GLN A 358 11.39 16.46 -8.62
C GLN A 358 11.66 15.26 -7.72
N SER A 359 10.64 14.44 -7.44
CA SER A 359 10.81 13.20 -6.68
C SER A 359 11.71 12.19 -7.41
N ALA A 360 11.61 12.09 -8.74
CA ALA A 360 12.47 11.23 -9.54
C ALA A 360 13.94 11.68 -9.50
N VAL A 361 14.19 12.98 -9.71
CA VAL A 361 15.54 13.55 -9.70
C VAL A 361 16.19 13.38 -8.32
N LEU A 362 15.49 13.76 -7.24
CA LEU A 362 16.02 13.62 -5.89
C LEU A 362 16.28 12.15 -5.51
N SER A 363 15.42 11.22 -5.96
CA SER A 363 15.61 9.78 -5.67
C SER A 363 16.86 9.22 -6.34
N VAL A 364 17.08 9.55 -7.62
CA VAL A 364 18.29 9.13 -8.35
C VAL A 364 19.54 9.77 -7.76
N LEU A 365 19.50 11.07 -7.44
CA LEU A 365 20.63 11.78 -6.82
C LEU A 365 20.99 11.19 -5.47
N LEU A 366 20.00 10.96 -4.61
CA LEU A 366 20.22 10.36 -3.30
C LEU A 366 20.83 8.97 -3.44
N GLU A 367 20.56 8.23 -4.53
CA GLU A 367 21.05 6.87 -4.73
C GLU A 367 22.44 6.84 -5.32
N TRP A 368 22.73 7.82 -6.16
CA TRP A 368 24.06 8.07 -6.65
C TRP A 368 25.02 8.52 -5.56
N LEU A 369 24.56 9.37 -4.63
CA LEU A 369 25.39 9.91 -3.55
C LEU A 369 25.48 8.96 -2.35
N TYR A 370 24.35 8.39 -1.93
CA TYR A 370 24.25 7.56 -0.72
C TYR A 370 23.53 6.24 -1.02
N PRO A 371 24.15 5.33 -1.80
CA PRO A 371 23.62 3.99 -2.04
C PRO A 371 23.59 3.18 -0.74
N ILE A 372 22.56 2.36 -0.55
CA ILE A 372 22.44 1.51 0.64
C ILE A 372 23.38 0.31 0.48
N ARG A 373 24.35 0.17 1.38
CA ARG A 373 25.38 -0.89 1.32
C ARG A 373 25.31 -1.81 2.54
N GLY A 374 25.85 -3.03 2.39
CA GLY A 374 26.06 -3.95 3.50
C GLY A 374 24.78 -4.60 4.07
N TRP A 375 23.69 -4.60 3.31
CA TRP A 375 22.47 -5.31 3.66
C TRP A 375 22.67 -6.83 3.48
N LYS A 376 22.07 -7.64 4.35
CA LYS A 376 22.19 -9.12 4.32
C LYS A 376 20.97 -9.77 3.68
N ILE A 377 19.80 -9.14 3.83
CA ILE A 377 18.52 -9.62 3.31
C ILE A 377 17.83 -8.45 2.59
N GLU A 378 17.10 -8.76 1.52
CA GLU A 378 16.35 -7.77 0.72
C GLU A 378 15.37 -6.93 1.55
N SER A 379 14.82 -7.51 2.63
CA SER A 379 13.98 -6.81 3.60
C SER A 379 14.69 -5.65 4.30
N ASP A 380 16.02 -5.73 4.47
CA ASP A 380 16.80 -4.69 5.16
C ASP A 380 16.77 -3.38 4.37
N LEU A 381 16.80 -3.44 3.03
CA LEU A 381 16.64 -2.24 2.20
C LEU A 381 15.25 -1.63 2.38
N TRP A 382 14.24 -2.48 2.59
CA TRP A 382 12.85 -2.04 2.74
C TRP A 382 12.56 -1.43 4.10
N HIS A 383 13.46 -1.51 5.06
CA HIS A 383 13.33 -0.86 6.36
C HIS A 383 14.33 0.28 6.57
N HIS A 384 15.24 0.49 5.61
CA HIS A 384 16.28 1.49 5.74
C HIS A 384 15.71 2.92 5.72
N PRO A 385 16.06 3.79 6.70
CA PRO A 385 15.44 5.12 6.86
C PRO A 385 15.67 6.05 5.65
N ARG A 386 16.81 5.92 4.96
CA ARG A 386 17.17 6.71 3.76
C ARG A 386 16.07 6.76 2.69
N LYS A 387 15.26 5.71 2.53
CA LYS A 387 14.22 5.65 1.49
C LYS A 387 13.06 6.64 1.73
N TYR A 388 12.90 7.14 2.96
CA TYR A 388 11.85 8.08 3.31
C TYR A 388 12.27 9.55 3.19
N VAL A 389 13.55 9.84 2.92
CA VAL A 389 14.08 11.21 2.86
C VAL A 389 13.40 12.01 1.74
N VAL A 390 13.38 11.49 0.50
CA VAL A 390 12.76 12.18 -0.64
C VAL A 390 11.25 12.41 -0.41
N PRO A 391 10.47 11.40 0.01
CA PRO A 391 9.07 11.60 0.37
C PRO A 391 8.82 12.68 1.44
N VAL A 392 9.65 12.75 2.49
CA VAL A 392 9.51 13.79 3.52
C VAL A 392 9.77 15.17 2.94
N VAL A 393 10.81 15.33 2.09
CA VAL A 393 11.09 16.59 1.40
C VAL A 393 9.93 16.99 0.49
N MET A 394 9.37 16.03 -0.27
CA MET A 394 8.19 16.27 -1.10
C MET A 394 6.99 16.68 -0.27
N LEU A 395 6.76 16.06 0.89
CA LEU A 395 5.62 16.36 1.75
C LEU A 395 5.71 17.73 2.41
N LEU A 396 6.92 18.16 2.81
CA LEU A 396 7.18 19.52 3.27
C LEU A 396 6.93 20.56 2.17
N LEU A 397 7.39 20.28 0.96
CA LEU A 397 7.20 21.16 -0.20
C LEU A 397 5.73 21.22 -0.60
N ALA A 398 5.02 20.09 -0.54
CA ALA A 398 3.57 20.04 -0.70
C ALA A 398 2.84 20.88 0.35
N GLY A 399 3.21 20.76 1.63
CA GLY A 399 2.63 21.59 2.70
C GLY A 399 2.86 23.09 2.46
N ALA A 400 4.05 23.47 2.01
CA ALA A 400 4.36 24.87 1.66
C ALA A 400 3.52 25.38 0.48
N VAL A 401 3.38 24.58 -0.58
CA VAL A 401 2.51 24.92 -1.72
C VAL A 401 1.04 24.97 -1.30
N SER A 402 0.61 24.07 -0.42
CA SER A 402 -0.75 24.04 0.12
C SER A 402 -1.07 25.29 0.94
N ALA A 403 -0.09 25.81 1.69
CA ALA A 403 -0.20 27.03 2.48
C ALA A 403 -0.09 28.31 1.61
N CYS A 404 0.72 28.29 0.54
CA CYS A 404 0.91 29.41 -0.37
C CYS A 404 0.78 28.94 -1.85
N PRO A 405 -0.42 29.00 -2.45
CA PRO A 405 -0.66 28.49 -3.81
C PRO A 405 0.17 29.20 -4.90
N VAL A 406 0.61 30.44 -4.66
CA VAL A 406 1.47 31.23 -5.56
C VAL A 406 2.88 30.63 -5.67
N LEU A 407 3.29 29.78 -4.73
CA LEU A 407 4.60 29.12 -4.75
C LEU A 407 4.73 28.12 -5.91
N LEU A 408 3.65 27.43 -6.29
CA LEU A 408 3.69 26.42 -7.34
C LEU A 408 4.13 26.96 -8.72
N PRO A 409 3.57 28.06 -9.25
CA PRO A 409 4.04 28.63 -10.51
C PRO A 409 5.49 29.15 -10.45
N VAL A 410 5.95 29.64 -9.29
CA VAL A 410 7.35 30.03 -9.09
C VAL A 410 8.29 28.81 -9.18
N LEU A 411 7.91 27.72 -8.52
CA LEU A 411 8.66 26.45 -8.57
C LEU A 411 8.67 25.84 -9.98
N LEU A 412 7.57 25.94 -10.72
CA LEU A 412 7.50 25.53 -12.12
C LEU A 412 8.44 26.36 -13.01
N GLY A 413 8.52 27.68 -12.78
CA GLY A 413 9.47 28.55 -13.46
C GLY A 413 10.93 28.17 -13.17
N LEU A 414 11.25 27.82 -11.92
CA LEU A 414 12.56 27.34 -11.53
C LEU A 414 12.90 25.99 -12.20
N LEU A 415 11.96 25.04 -12.22
CA LEU A 415 12.12 23.73 -12.89
C LEU A 415 12.39 23.89 -14.39
N ALA A 416 11.69 24.84 -15.05
CA ALA A 416 11.92 25.14 -16.46
C ALA A 416 13.35 25.70 -16.68
N ALA A 417 13.83 26.57 -15.79
CA ALA A 417 15.20 27.07 -15.84
C ALA A 417 16.25 25.96 -15.60
N GLU A 418 15.99 25.03 -14.67
CA GLU A 418 16.82 23.85 -14.44
C GLU A 418 16.86 22.93 -15.66
N ALA A 419 15.72 22.67 -16.29
CA ALA A 419 15.63 21.85 -17.50
C ALA A 419 16.38 22.48 -18.69
N VAL A 420 16.24 23.80 -18.89
CA VAL A 420 16.99 24.55 -19.91
C VAL A 420 18.49 24.53 -19.62
N GLY A 421 18.89 24.73 -18.36
CA GLY A 421 20.29 24.62 -17.93
C GLY A 421 20.89 23.24 -18.18
N PHE A 422 20.14 22.18 -17.88
CA PHE A 422 20.55 20.79 -18.15
C PHE A 422 20.65 20.46 -19.64
N LEU A 423 19.74 20.97 -20.47
CA LEU A 423 19.78 20.80 -21.92
C LEU A 423 20.99 21.53 -22.52
N PHE A 424 21.30 22.74 -22.05
CA PHE A 424 22.48 23.49 -22.47
C PHE A 424 23.79 22.79 -22.06
N LEU A 425 23.83 22.20 -20.86
CA LEU A 425 24.99 21.45 -20.34
C LEU A 425 25.17 20.06 -20.99
N CYS A 426 24.11 19.47 -21.54
CA CYS A 426 24.17 18.21 -22.30
C CYS A 426 24.46 18.41 -23.80
N TRP A 427 24.28 19.64 -24.31
CA TRP A 427 24.58 20.01 -25.70
C TRP A 427 26.07 20.31 -25.92
N ARG A 428 26.80 20.66 -24.85
CA ARG A 428 28.28 20.67 -24.80
C ARG A 428 28.81 19.29 -24.44
#